data_AF-Q232E6-F1
#
_entry.id   AF-Q232E6-F1
#
_cell.length_a   1.000
_cell.length_b   1.000
_cell.length_c   1.000
_cell.angle_alpha   90.00
_cell.angle_beta   90.00
_cell.angle_gamma   90.00
#
_symmetry.space_group_name_H-M   'P 1'
#
loop_
_entity.id
_entity.type
_entity.pdbx_description
1 polymer ?
#
loop_
_entity_poly.entity_id
_entity_poly.type
_entity_poly.pdbx_seq_one_letter_code
_entity_poly.pdbx_strand_id
1 'polypeptide(L)'
;MKATSLILILLAVIVKVSATCTDANATAGAFIDTGFICYCNAGYYGTSTDSVSGGSCQKCPTGTNSVLATTTGTLVTSCICNDANSALNNGNTACQCKANFFGTPNPTAGGATGCTACPTGTASTAGSTAITSCSCNDTNAALKADNIYCVCKANFYGTPNPTAGGATGCTACPTGTASTAGSTAVTSCSCNDTNATLKADNSACFCKANFYGTPTTFGASGCTACPAGTISADGQTDKSQCTCPDVNASLNSATPPSCQCNANFYGTPTTSGASGCITCPTGTTSAAGSTTKYSCACPDTNASLNFDIPPVCQCNPNFYGIPTTSGASGCTICPLGQTAPAGSVTNVCGAAFTSSTYILSIVSLLFSIVMLI
;
A
#
# COMPACT_ATOMS: atom_id res chain seq x y z
N MET A 1 11.35 -73.91 -89.23
CA MET A 1 10.76 -72.91 -88.31
C MET A 1 10.59 -73.56 -86.94
N LYS A 2 11.48 -73.31 -85.97
CA LYS A 2 11.39 -73.63 -84.51
C LYS A 2 12.80 -73.76 -83.92
N ALA A 3 13.45 -72.64 -83.63
CA ALA A 3 14.63 -72.58 -82.74
C ALA A 3 14.96 -71.13 -82.38
N THR A 4 14.81 -70.20 -83.33
CA THR A 4 15.12 -68.78 -83.13
C THR A 4 14.06 -67.99 -82.36
N SER A 5 12.79 -68.42 -82.35
CA SER A 5 11.74 -67.76 -81.53
C SER A 5 11.81 -68.09 -80.03
N LEU A 6 12.46 -69.18 -79.62
CA LEU A 6 12.49 -69.58 -78.20
C LEU A 6 13.56 -68.80 -77.40
N ILE A 7 14.64 -68.37 -78.06
CA ILE A 7 15.73 -67.59 -77.45
C ILE A 7 15.30 -66.14 -77.18
N LEU A 8 14.44 -65.56 -78.02
CA LEU A 8 13.89 -64.21 -77.79
C LEU A 8 12.85 -64.17 -76.67
N ILE A 9 12.17 -65.28 -76.37
CA ILE A 9 11.24 -65.38 -75.24
C ILE A 9 12.00 -65.68 -73.93
N LEU A 10 13.13 -66.39 -73.98
CA LEU A 10 13.99 -66.59 -72.79
C LEU A 10 14.78 -65.34 -72.37
N LEU A 11 15.18 -64.46 -73.31
CA LEU A 11 15.81 -63.18 -72.96
C LEU A 11 14.84 -62.17 -72.34
N ALA A 12 13.52 -62.33 -72.56
CA ALA A 12 12.51 -61.48 -71.95
C ALA A 12 12.21 -61.84 -70.47
N VAL A 13 12.75 -62.94 -69.94
CA VAL A 13 12.39 -63.48 -68.62
C VAL A 13 13.51 -63.38 -67.57
N ILE A 14 14.74 -63.02 -67.95
CA ILE A 14 15.88 -62.87 -66.99
C ILE A 14 16.59 -61.54 -67.17
N VAL A 15 15.84 -60.46 -67.43
CA VAL A 15 16.27 -59.14 -66.98
C VAL A 15 15.29 -58.74 -65.90
N LYS A 16 15.42 -59.37 -64.72
CA LYS A 16 15.21 -58.61 -63.49
C LYS A 16 16.24 -57.49 -63.54
N VAL A 17 15.91 -56.40 -64.24
CA VAL A 17 16.60 -55.13 -64.06
C VAL A 17 16.40 -54.88 -62.59
N SER A 18 17.45 -55.14 -61.80
CA SER A 18 17.50 -54.72 -60.42
C SER A 18 17.39 -53.22 -60.48
N ALA A 19 16.18 -52.70 -60.37
CA ALA A 19 15.92 -51.28 -60.34
C ALA A 19 16.49 -50.78 -59.02
N THR A 20 17.76 -50.38 -59.06
CA THR A 20 18.46 -49.80 -57.95
C THR A 20 18.28 -48.30 -58.04
N CYS A 21 17.70 -47.70 -57.00
CA CYS A 21 17.77 -46.26 -56.82
C CYS A 21 19.23 -45.81 -56.81
N THR A 22 19.55 -44.74 -57.53
CA THR A 22 20.91 -44.17 -57.50
C THR A 22 21.18 -43.42 -56.20
N ASP A 23 20.13 -42.97 -55.51
CA ASP A 23 20.23 -42.34 -54.19
C ASP A 23 20.43 -43.43 -53.10
N ALA A 24 21.55 -43.36 -52.38
CA ALA A 24 21.88 -44.29 -51.29
C ALA A 24 20.87 -44.27 -50.13
N ASN A 25 20.07 -43.20 -50.03
CA ASN A 25 19.06 -43.01 -49.00
C ASN A 25 17.64 -43.26 -49.53
N ALA A 26 17.48 -43.91 -50.67
CA ALA A 26 16.18 -44.33 -51.20
C ALA A 26 16.11 -45.84 -51.46
N THR A 27 14.92 -46.41 -51.35
CA THR A 27 14.60 -47.80 -51.69
C THR A 27 13.62 -47.83 -52.86
N ALA A 28 13.80 -48.80 -53.76
CA ALA A 28 12.93 -48.96 -54.92
C ALA A 28 11.50 -49.31 -54.50
N GLY A 29 10.55 -48.52 -54.99
CA GLY A 29 9.13 -48.67 -54.79
C GLY A 29 8.45 -49.54 -55.84
N ALA A 30 7.12 -49.44 -55.92
CA ALA A 30 6.32 -50.13 -56.91
C ALA A 30 6.66 -49.66 -58.34
N PHE A 31 6.60 -50.60 -59.29
CA PHE A 31 6.68 -50.30 -60.71
C PHE A 31 5.36 -49.67 -61.16
N ILE A 32 5.41 -48.47 -61.73
CA ILE A 32 4.29 -47.84 -62.42
C ILE A 32 4.59 -47.77 -63.91
N ASP A 33 3.58 -47.52 -64.74
CA ASP A 33 3.67 -47.59 -66.21
C ASP A 33 4.73 -46.65 -66.83
N THR A 34 5.32 -45.74 -66.05
CA THR A 34 6.38 -44.81 -66.46
C THR A 34 7.76 -45.09 -65.86
N GLY A 35 7.94 -46.16 -65.07
CA GLY A 35 9.22 -46.55 -64.44
C GLY A 35 9.09 -46.91 -62.95
N PHE A 36 10.23 -47.17 -62.32
CA PHE A 36 10.30 -47.38 -60.87
C PHE A 36 10.31 -46.03 -60.15
N ILE A 37 9.55 -45.92 -59.06
CA ILE A 37 9.63 -44.77 -58.15
C ILE A 37 10.59 -45.12 -57.01
N CYS A 38 11.52 -44.22 -56.70
CA CYS A 38 12.37 -44.35 -55.51
C CYS A 38 11.79 -43.56 -54.33
N TYR A 39 11.69 -44.25 -53.19
CA TYR A 39 11.15 -43.69 -51.95
C TYR A 39 12.27 -43.47 -50.94
N CYS A 40 12.31 -42.29 -50.31
CA CYS A 40 13.30 -42.03 -49.26
C CYS A 40 13.12 -43.03 -48.10
N ASN A 41 14.25 -43.57 -47.65
CA ASN A 41 14.35 -44.48 -46.52
C ASN A 41 13.84 -43.83 -45.23
N ALA A 42 13.50 -44.65 -44.24
CA ALA A 42 13.16 -44.15 -42.90
C ALA A 42 14.29 -43.23 -42.37
N GLY A 43 13.91 -42.07 -41.83
CA GLY A 43 14.84 -41.03 -41.39
C GLY A 43 15.27 -40.03 -42.47
N TYR A 44 14.71 -40.13 -43.68
CA TYR A 44 14.95 -39.19 -44.78
C TYR A 44 13.62 -38.62 -45.33
N TYR A 45 13.70 -37.44 -45.94
CA TYR A 45 12.58 -36.78 -46.60
C TYR A 45 12.98 -36.21 -47.97
N GLY A 46 12.02 -35.92 -48.84
CA GLY A 46 12.24 -35.32 -50.16
C GLY A 46 11.68 -36.15 -51.31
N THR A 47 12.12 -35.85 -52.53
CA THR A 47 11.80 -36.61 -53.75
C THR A 47 13.07 -37.30 -54.27
N SER A 48 13.11 -38.62 -54.41
CA SER A 48 14.18 -39.25 -55.20
C SER A 48 13.80 -39.13 -56.67
N THR A 49 14.47 -38.27 -57.44
CA THR A 49 14.35 -38.26 -58.91
C THR A 49 15.56 -38.97 -59.49
N ASP A 50 15.38 -40.19 -59.98
CA ASP A 50 16.45 -41.04 -60.52
C ASP A 50 17.05 -40.53 -61.85
N SER A 51 16.66 -39.34 -62.30
CA SER A 51 17.13 -38.72 -63.54
C SER A 51 18.25 -37.69 -63.37
N VAL A 52 18.72 -37.41 -62.15
CA VAL A 52 19.84 -36.47 -61.89
C VAL A 52 20.78 -37.03 -60.83
N SER A 53 22.09 -37.01 -61.10
CA SER A 53 23.11 -37.42 -60.13
C SER A 53 23.14 -36.43 -58.96
N GLY A 54 22.44 -36.78 -57.88
CA GLY A 54 22.33 -35.96 -56.67
C GLY A 54 20.96 -36.03 -56.01
N GLY A 55 20.37 -37.24 -55.92
CA GLY A 55 19.03 -37.48 -55.37
C GLY A 55 18.70 -36.66 -54.11
N SER A 56 17.46 -36.18 -54.05
CA SER A 56 17.00 -35.18 -53.09
C SER A 56 16.54 -35.74 -51.74
N CYS A 57 16.85 -37.00 -51.39
CA CYS A 57 16.53 -37.52 -50.06
C CYS A 57 17.47 -36.89 -49.00
N GLN A 58 16.95 -35.91 -48.29
CA GLN A 58 17.64 -35.20 -47.22
C GLN A 58 17.39 -35.89 -45.88
N LYS A 59 18.43 -35.97 -45.06
CA LYS A 59 18.30 -36.53 -43.71
C LYS A 59 17.36 -35.67 -42.88
N CYS A 60 16.43 -36.32 -42.18
CA CYS A 60 15.59 -35.64 -41.20
C CYS A 60 16.46 -34.95 -40.11
N PRO A 61 16.01 -33.81 -39.55
CA PRO A 61 16.74 -33.12 -38.48
C PRO A 61 17.11 -34.04 -37.31
N THR A 62 18.22 -33.75 -36.64
CA THR A 62 18.66 -34.52 -35.47
C THR A 62 17.54 -34.63 -34.44
N GLY A 63 17.28 -35.85 -33.95
CA GLY A 63 16.21 -36.13 -32.99
C GLY A 63 14.81 -36.29 -33.59
N THR A 64 14.71 -36.32 -34.92
CA THR A 64 13.49 -36.71 -35.63
C THR A 64 13.67 -38.03 -36.37
N ASN A 65 12.57 -38.63 -36.77
CA ASN A 65 12.53 -39.77 -37.66
C ASN A 65 11.34 -39.65 -38.63
N SER A 66 11.42 -40.28 -39.78
CA SER A 66 10.32 -40.44 -40.73
C SER A 66 10.05 -41.92 -40.95
N VAL A 67 8.79 -42.28 -41.19
CA VAL A 67 8.48 -43.60 -41.73
C VAL A 67 9.00 -43.70 -43.17
N LEU A 68 9.22 -44.93 -43.65
CA LEU A 68 9.54 -45.17 -45.06
C LEU A 68 8.48 -44.48 -45.94
N ALA A 69 8.93 -43.67 -46.91
CA ALA A 69 8.01 -43.02 -47.83
C ALA A 69 7.24 -44.07 -48.65
N THR A 70 5.92 -43.94 -48.75
CA THR A 70 5.07 -44.80 -49.59
C THR A 70 4.51 -44.06 -50.81
N THR A 71 4.81 -42.77 -50.92
CA THR A 71 4.42 -41.87 -52.01
C THR A 71 5.59 -40.96 -52.38
N THR A 72 5.58 -40.44 -53.61
CA THR A 72 6.64 -39.57 -54.13
C THR A 72 6.57 -38.20 -53.45
N GLY A 73 7.66 -37.78 -52.82
CA GLY A 73 7.78 -36.44 -52.22
C GLY A 73 7.29 -36.35 -50.78
N THR A 74 8.15 -36.70 -49.84
CA THR A 74 7.91 -36.43 -48.41
C THR A 74 8.38 -35.03 -48.06
N LEU A 75 7.52 -34.23 -47.45
CA LEU A 75 7.90 -32.91 -46.93
C LEU A 75 8.73 -33.07 -45.64
N VAL A 76 9.55 -32.07 -45.31
CA VAL A 76 10.28 -32.04 -44.03
C VAL A 76 9.34 -32.13 -42.82
N THR A 77 8.10 -31.67 -42.97
CA THR A 77 7.04 -31.77 -41.95
C THR A 77 6.60 -33.22 -41.67
N SER A 78 7.02 -34.18 -42.50
CA SER A 78 6.84 -35.62 -42.26
C SER A 78 7.88 -36.20 -41.29
N CYS A 79 8.94 -35.46 -40.96
CA CYS A 79 9.87 -35.83 -39.90
C CYS A 79 9.19 -35.55 -38.53
N ILE A 80 9.04 -36.58 -37.70
CA ILE A 80 8.41 -36.50 -36.39
C ILE A 80 9.49 -36.56 -35.32
N CYS A 81 9.38 -35.70 -34.30
CA CYS A 81 10.31 -35.73 -33.18
C CYS A 81 10.20 -37.02 -32.38
N ASN A 82 11.34 -37.57 -31.98
CA ASN A 82 11.44 -38.81 -31.22
C ASN A 82 10.87 -38.66 -29.79
N ASP A 83 10.88 -37.44 -29.25
CA ASP A 83 10.33 -37.10 -27.94
C ASP A 83 8.83 -36.76 -28.05
N ALA A 84 8.00 -37.49 -27.31
CA ALA A 84 6.54 -37.41 -27.35
C ALA A 84 5.97 -36.02 -27.01
N ASN A 85 6.69 -35.22 -26.22
CA ASN A 85 6.28 -33.89 -25.76
C ASN A 85 6.94 -32.77 -26.57
N SER A 86 7.51 -33.09 -27.73
CA SER A 86 8.17 -32.16 -28.64
C SER A 86 7.57 -32.15 -30.04
N ALA A 87 7.83 -31.07 -30.78
CA ALA A 87 7.44 -30.90 -32.18
C ALA A 87 8.55 -30.16 -32.94
N LEU A 88 8.54 -30.25 -34.28
CA LEU A 88 9.43 -29.43 -35.10
C LEU A 88 9.17 -27.94 -34.86
N ASN A 89 10.25 -27.16 -34.81
CA ASN A 89 10.16 -25.70 -34.76
C ASN A 89 9.60 -25.14 -36.09
N ASN A 90 9.26 -23.84 -36.12
CA ASN A 90 8.65 -23.21 -37.29
C ASN A 90 9.56 -23.21 -38.55
N GLY A 91 10.87 -23.42 -38.37
CA GLY A 91 11.84 -23.55 -39.46
C GLY A 91 12.09 -25.00 -39.92
N ASN A 92 11.44 -25.99 -39.28
CA ASN A 92 11.69 -27.42 -39.49
C ASN A 92 13.16 -27.84 -39.34
N THR A 93 13.94 -27.13 -38.53
CA THR A 93 15.39 -27.36 -38.37
C THR A 93 15.76 -28.14 -37.11
N ALA A 94 14.88 -28.19 -36.12
CA ALA A 94 15.10 -28.89 -34.86
C ALA A 94 13.79 -29.20 -34.14
N CYS A 95 13.84 -30.17 -33.23
CA CYS A 95 12.78 -30.41 -32.26
C CYS A 95 12.82 -29.39 -31.13
N GLN A 96 11.64 -28.99 -30.66
CA GLN A 96 11.46 -28.12 -29.51
C GLN A 96 10.28 -28.63 -28.67
N CYS A 97 10.29 -28.37 -27.37
CA CYS A 97 9.16 -28.78 -26.52
C CYS A 97 7.86 -28.09 -26.97
N LYS A 98 6.74 -28.83 -26.90
CA LYS A 98 5.40 -28.28 -27.19
C LYS A 98 5.03 -27.19 -26.17
N ALA A 99 4.00 -26.42 -26.46
CA ALA A 99 3.44 -25.49 -25.48
C ALA A 99 3.05 -26.22 -24.19
N ASN A 100 3.22 -25.56 -23.05
CA ASN A 100 3.06 -26.12 -21.69
C ASN A 100 4.13 -27.12 -21.25
N PHE A 101 5.21 -27.27 -22.02
CA PHE A 101 6.39 -28.05 -21.63
C PHE A 101 7.64 -27.17 -21.67
N PHE A 102 8.65 -27.56 -20.90
CA PHE A 102 9.98 -26.95 -20.92
C PHE A 102 11.07 -28.02 -20.90
N GLY A 103 12.25 -27.67 -21.41
CA GLY A 103 13.44 -28.52 -21.37
C GLY A 103 14.08 -28.69 -22.74
N THR A 104 14.80 -29.78 -22.92
CA THR A 104 15.49 -30.11 -24.17
C THR A 104 14.98 -31.45 -24.68
N PRO A 105 14.36 -31.52 -25.87
CA PRO A 105 13.83 -32.77 -26.41
C PRO A 105 14.87 -33.88 -26.45
N ASN A 106 14.48 -35.11 -26.07
CA ASN A 106 15.37 -36.26 -26.18
C ASN A 106 15.50 -36.68 -27.65
N PRO A 107 16.71 -36.69 -28.24
CA PRO A 107 16.89 -37.10 -29.63
C PRO A 107 16.75 -38.61 -29.86
N THR A 108 16.71 -39.42 -28.79
CA THR A 108 16.72 -40.88 -28.87
C THR A 108 15.30 -41.44 -28.94
N ALA A 109 15.00 -42.18 -30.02
CA ALA A 109 13.71 -42.87 -30.17
C ALA A 109 13.45 -43.85 -29.00
N GLY A 110 12.29 -43.74 -28.36
CA GLY A 110 11.91 -44.56 -27.22
C GLY A 110 12.59 -44.20 -25.89
N GLY A 111 13.39 -43.13 -25.85
CA GLY A 111 13.98 -42.61 -24.61
C GLY A 111 12.95 -41.87 -23.73
N ALA A 112 13.32 -41.64 -22.46
CA ALA A 112 12.52 -40.78 -21.57
C ALA A 112 12.41 -39.36 -22.16
N THR A 113 11.25 -38.73 -21.99
CA THR A 113 11.02 -37.35 -22.45
C THR A 113 12.02 -36.39 -21.81
N GLY A 114 12.68 -35.58 -22.62
CA GLY A 114 13.50 -34.45 -22.17
C GLY A 114 12.69 -33.16 -22.00
N CYS A 115 11.44 -33.16 -22.46
CA CYS A 115 10.46 -32.12 -22.21
C CYS A 115 9.62 -32.47 -20.96
N THR A 116 9.66 -31.60 -19.96
CA THR A 116 8.90 -31.71 -18.70
C THR A 116 7.67 -30.81 -18.75
N ALA A 117 6.52 -31.30 -18.28
CA ALA A 117 5.32 -30.49 -18.22
C ALA A 117 5.50 -29.32 -17.23
N CYS A 118 4.96 -28.16 -17.58
CA CYS A 118 4.86 -27.05 -16.65
C CYS A 118 3.96 -27.43 -15.45
N PRO A 119 4.22 -26.88 -14.25
CA PRO A 119 3.38 -27.10 -13.08
C PRO A 119 1.90 -26.76 -13.33
N THR A 120 0.99 -27.42 -12.62
CA THR A 120 -0.45 -27.15 -12.73
C THR A 120 -0.76 -25.67 -12.51
N GLY A 121 -1.57 -25.09 -13.39
CA GLY A 121 -1.93 -23.67 -13.35
C GLY A 121 -0.89 -22.73 -13.96
N THR A 122 0.15 -23.27 -14.60
CA THR A 122 1.12 -22.51 -15.40
C THR A 122 1.12 -22.94 -16.86
N ALA A 123 1.63 -22.08 -17.73
CA ALA A 123 1.80 -22.32 -19.16
C ALA A 123 3.13 -21.76 -19.65
N SER A 124 3.68 -22.38 -20.68
CA SER A 124 4.88 -21.94 -21.39
C SER A 124 4.63 -21.91 -22.89
N THR A 125 5.36 -21.05 -23.60
CA THR A 125 5.38 -21.06 -25.06
C THR A 125 6.17 -22.26 -25.58
N ALA A 126 5.86 -22.71 -26.80
CA ALA A 126 6.63 -23.77 -27.45
C ALA A 126 8.11 -23.38 -27.58
N GLY A 127 9.00 -24.34 -27.35
CA GLY A 127 10.45 -24.14 -27.33
C GLY A 127 11.03 -23.58 -26.04
N SER A 128 10.23 -23.49 -24.97
CA SER A 128 10.74 -23.16 -23.64
C SER A 128 11.76 -24.19 -23.15
N THR A 129 12.86 -23.74 -22.54
CA THR A 129 13.96 -24.61 -22.10
C THR A 129 14.13 -24.69 -20.58
N ALA A 130 13.50 -23.79 -19.83
CA ALA A 130 13.64 -23.70 -18.38
C ALA A 130 12.28 -23.57 -17.69
N ILE A 131 12.19 -24.06 -16.44
CA ILE A 131 10.95 -23.97 -15.65
C ILE A 131 10.51 -22.53 -15.38
N THR A 132 11.44 -21.58 -15.38
CA THR A 132 11.16 -20.15 -15.27
C THR A 132 10.44 -19.57 -16.50
N SER A 133 10.34 -20.33 -17.59
CA SER A 133 9.49 -20.00 -18.75
C SER A 133 8.02 -20.38 -18.53
N CYS A 134 7.71 -21.18 -17.50
CA CYS A 134 6.34 -21.45 -17.08
C CYS A 134 5.82 -20.23 -16.30
N SER A 135 4.75 -19.62 -16.80
CA SER A 135 4.09 -18.46 -16.22
C SER A 135 2.71 -18.83 -15.69
N CYS A 136 2.28 -18.19 -14.60
CA CYS A 136 0.96 -18.45 -14.04
C CYS A 136 -0.15 -18.00 -14.99
N ASN A 137 -1.18 -18.84 -15.12
CA ASN A 137 -2.35 -18.54 -15.93
C ASN A 137 -3.17 -17.38 -15.35
N ASP A 138 -3.16 -17.24 -14.02
CA ASP A 138 -3.76 -16.11 -13.32
C ASP A 138 -2.85 -14.87 -13.40
N THR A 139 -3.40 -13.77 -13.93
CA THR A 139 -2.66 -12.51 -14.17
C THR A 139 -2.15 -11.85 -12.88
N ASN A 140 -2.82 -12.09 -11.75
CA ASN A 140 -2.45 -11.55 -10.44
C ASN A 140 -1.64 -12.55 -9.59
N ALA A 141 -1.20 -13.65 -10.19
CA ALA A 141 -0.34 -14.64 -9.55
C ALA A 141 1.08 -14.66 -10.15
N ALA A 142 2.02 -15.18 -9.37
CA ALA A 142 3.39 -15.44 -9.78
C ALA A 142 3.80 -16.84 -9.35
N LEU A 143 4.73 -17.43 -10.10
CA LEU A 143 5.29 -18.73 -9.76
C LEU A 143 6.10 -18.56 -8.46
N LYS A 144 5.85 -19.42 -7.48
CA LYS A 144 6.58 -19.40 -6.21
C LYS A 144 8.06 -19.71 -6.45
N ALA A 145 8.93 -19.27 -5.55
CA ALA A 145 10.39 -19.42 -5.67
C ALA A 145 10.87 -20.89 -5.81
N ASP A 146 10.08 -21.87 -5.37
CA ASP A 146 10.38 -23.31 -5.55
C ASP A 146 9.92 -23.86 -6.91
N ASN A 147 9.27 -23.04 -7.74
CA ASN A 147 8.72 -23.38 -9.05
C ASN A 147 7.66 -24.51 -9.04
N ILE A 148 6.98 -24.75 -7.90
CA ILE A 148 6.03 -25.86 -7.78
C ILE A 148 4.60 -25.42 -8.07
N TYR A 149 4.22 -24.21 -7.69
CA TYR A 149 2.85 -23.71 -7.85
C TYR A 149 2.78 -22.19 -7.89
N CYS A 150 1.65 -21.68 -8.36
CA CYS A 150 1.34 -20.26 -8.40
C CYS A 150 0.86 -19.76 -7.04
N VAL A 151 1.26 -18.54 -6.68
CA VAL A 151 0.79 -17.81 -5.51
C VAL A 151 0.34 -16.42 -5.92
N CYS A 152 -0.64 -15.84 -5.23
CA CYS A 152 -1.02 -14.45 -5.47
C CYS A 152 0.18 -13.52 -5.24
N LYS A 153 0.33 -12.51 -6.10
CA LYS A 153 1.36 -11.48 -5.97
C LYS A 153 1.16 -10.68 -4.67
N ALA A 154 2.17 -9.93 -4.28
CA ALA A 154 2.03 -8.97 -3.18
C ALA A 154 0.87 -8.00 -3.44
N ASN A 155 0.17 -7.60 -2.37
CA ASN A 155 -1.08 -6.81 -2.41
C ASN A 155 -2.30 -7.54 -2.98
N PHE A 156 -2.24 -8.86 -3.16
CA PHE A 156 -3.38 -9.69 -3.51
C PHE A 156 -3.55 -10.82 -2.48
N TYR A 157 -4.77 -11.32 -2.35
CA TYR A 157 -5.08 -12.50 -1.55
C TYR A 157 -5.99 -13.45 -2.32
N GLY A 158 -5.99 -14.72 -1.94
CA GLY A 158 -6.89 -15.74 -2.50
C GLY A 158 -6.14 -16.95 -2.99
N THR A 159 -6.72 -17.65 -3.97
CA THR A 159 -6.12 -18.84 -4.58
C THR A 159 -6.08 -18.62 -6.09
N PRO A 160 -4.88 -18.65 -6.73
CA PRO A 160 -4.77 -18.44 -8.16
C PRO A 160 -5.68 -19.36 -8.98
N ASN A 161 -6.32 -18.82 -10.02
CA ASN A 161 -7.10 -19.65 -10.93
C ASN A 161 -6.15 -20.45 -11.86
N PRO A 162 -6.21 -21.78 -11.86
CA PRO A 162 -5.35 -22.59 -12.73
C PRO A 162 -5.76 -22.55 -14.21
N THR A 163 -6.95 -22.07 -14.54
CA THR A 163 -7.48 -22.07 -15.91
C THR A 163 -6.97 -20.88 -16.71
N ALA A 164 -6.29 -21.15 -17.83
CA ALA A 164 -5.86 -20.13 -18.79
C ALA A 164 -7.06 -19.30 -19.29
N GLY A 165 -6.96 -17.97 -19.19
CA GLY A 165 -8.03 -17.04 -19.59
C GLY A 165 -9.25 -17.00 -18.64
N GLY A 166 -9.19 -17.69 -17.50
CA GLY A 166 -10.22 -17.61 -16.47
C GLY A 166 -10.19 -16.30 -15.68
N ALA A 167 -11.26 -16.02 -14.93
CA ALA A 167 -11.28 -14.91 -13.98
C ALA A 167 -10.19 -15.10 -12.90
N THR A 168 -9.58 -13.99 -12.46
CA THR A 168 -8.56 -14.02 -11.39
C THR A 168 -9.13 -14.62 -10.11
N GLY A 169 -8.43 -15.60 -9.54
CA GLY A 169 -8.70 -16.12 -8.20
C GLY A 169 -7.95 -15.35 -7.11
N CYS A 170 -7.03 -14.47 -7.52
CA CYS A 170 -6.37 -13.50 -6.67
C CYS A 170 -7.13 -12.17 -6.67
N THR A 171 -7.62 -11.76 -5.50
CA THR A 171 -8.35 -10.50 -5.28
C THR A 171 -7.40 -9.45 -4.73
N ALA A 172 -7.48 -8.21 -5.23
CA ALA A 172 -6.68 -7.12 -4.71
C ALA A 172 -7.03 -6.85 -3.25
N CYS A 173 -6.01 -6.55 -2.43
CA CYS A 173 -6.24 -6.06 -1.08
C CYS A 173 -7.01 -4.73 -1.10
N PRO A 174 -7.85 -4.47 -0.09
CA PRO A 174 -8.58 -3.21 0.07
C PRO A 174 -7.67 -1.97 0.01
N THR A 175 -8.22 -0.84 -0.38
CA THR A 175 -7.47 0.43 -0.44
C THR A 175 -6.82 0.77 0.90
N GLY A 176 -5.54 1.13 0.89
CA GLY A 176 -4.76 1.45 2.09
C GLY A 176 -4.15 0.23 2.80
N THR A 177 -4.38 -0.98 2.28
CA THR A 177 -3.80 -2.22 2.82
C THR A 177 -2.82 -2.88 1.86
N ALA A 178 -1.95 -3.73 2.41
CA ALA A 178 -1.07 -4.59 1.65
C ALA A 178 -1.05 -6.00 2.24
N SER A 179 -0.65 -6.96 1.43
CA SER A 179 -0.41 -8.34 1.83
C SER A 179 0.91 -8.83 1.27
N THR A 180 1.51 -9.80 1.95
CA THR A 180 2.66 -10.52 1.41
C THR A 180 2.22 -11.46 0.29
N ALA A 181 3.12 -11.74 -0.66
CA ALA A 181 2.86 -12.71 -1.72
C ALA A 181 2.49 -14.09 -1.12
N GLY A 182 1.49 -14.74 -1.72
CA GLY A 182 0.95 -16.01 -1.23
C GLY A 182 -0.09 -15.91 -0.13
N SER A 183 -0.55 -14.70 0.21
CA SER A 183 -1.69 -14.52 1.10
C SER A 183 -2.96 -15.16 0.52
N THR A 184 -3.74 -15.84 1.37
CA THR A 184 -4.93 -16.59 0.95
C THR A 184 -6.24 -15.97 1.42
N ALA A 185 -6.20 -15.09 2.42
CA ALA A 185 -7.38 -14.48 3.03
C ALA A 185 -7.27 -12.96 3.09
N VAL A 186 -8.41 -12.28 3.09
CA VAL A 186 -8.50 -10.82 3.22
C VAL A 186 -7.95 -10.33 4.58
N THR A 187 -7.96 -11.19 5.60
CA THR A 187 -7.37 -10.91 6.91
C THR A 187 -5.84 -10.84 6.90
N SER A 188 -5.20 -11.30 5.81
CA SER A 188 -3.77 -11.10 5.57
C SER A 188 -3.44 -9.72 4.99
N CYS A 189 -4.45 -8.95 4.57
CA CYS A 189 -4.27 -7.55 4.20
C CYS A 189 -4.19 -6.70 5.47
N SER A 190 -3.07 -5.99 5.67
CA SER A 190 -2.85 -5.11 6.81
C SER A 190 -2.65 -3.67 6.36
N CYS A 191 -2.98 -2.72 7.22
CA CYS A 191 -2.73 -1.31 6.95
C CYS A 191 -1.22 -1.06 6.91
N ASN A 192 -0.75 -0.37 5.87
CA ASN A 192 0.66 0.03 5.77
C ASN A 192 1.02 1.14 6.78
N ASP A 193 0.03 1.92 7.20
CA ASP A 193 0.19 2.97 8.19
C ASP A 193 0.10 2.41 9.62
N THR A 194 1.15 2.59 10.41
CA THR A 194 1.23 2.11 11.81
C THR A 194 0.22 2.79 12.74
N ASN A 195 -0.24 3.99 12.38
CA ASN A 195 -1.26 4.75 13.09
C ASN A 195 -2.67 4.51 12.53
N ALA A 196 -2.82 3.56 11.59
CA ALA A 196 -4.12 3.12 11.08
C ALA A 196 -4.45 1.70 11.54
N THR A 197 -5.73 1.36 11.45
CA THR A 197 -6.24 0.01 11.64
C THR A 197 -7.27 -0.33 10.57
N LEU A 198 -7.41 -1.62 10.27
CA LEU A 198 -8.37 -2.11 9.28
C LEU A 198 -9.78 -2.07 9.89
N LYS A 199 -10.77 -1.64 9.11
CA LYS A 199 -12.19 -1.75 9.49
C LYS A 199 -12.56 -3.21 9.72
N ALA A 200 -13.53 -3.44 10.62
CA ALA A 200 -14.02 -4.77 10.96
C ALA A 200 -14.65 -5.52 9.76
N ASP A 201 -15.10 -4.79 8.74
CA ASP A 201 -15.61 -5.33 7.47
C ASP A 201 -14.51 -5.55 6.40
N ASN A 202 -13.24 -5.32 6.76
CA ASN A 202 -12.09 -5.38 5.87
C ASN A 202 -12.22 -4.48 4.63
N SER A 203 -13.01 -3.41 4.66
CA SER A 203 -13.25 -2.57 3.47
C SER A 203 -12.16 -1.51 3.23
N ALA A 204 -11.56 -0.99 4.29
CA ALA A 204 -10.56 0.08 4.23
C ALA A 204 -9.83 0.25 5.57
N CYS A 205 -8.69 0.94 5.54
CA CYS A 205 -8.02 1.42 6.75
C CYS A 205 -8.62 2.74 7.25
N PHE A 206 -8.54 2.98 8.55
CA PHE A 206 -8.88 4.26 9.19
C PHE A 206 -7.85 4.61 10.27
N CYS A 207 -7.66 5.91 10.55
CA CYS A 207 -6.72 6.37 11.57
C CYS A 207 -7.20 6.02 12.98
N LYS A 208 -6.30 5.50 13.82
CA LYS A 208 -6.58 5.22 15.24
C LYS A 208 -6.90 6.52 15.99
N ALA A 209 -7.51 6.39 17.16
CA ALA A 209 -7.74 7.50 18.08
C ALA A 209 -6.46 8.34 18.31
N ASN A 210 -6.65 9.66 18.43
CA ASN A 210 -5.60 10.69 18.49
C ASN A 210 -4.86 10.97 17.18
N PHE A 211 -5.28 10.37 16.07
CA PHE A 211 -4.79 10.68 14.73
C PHE A 211 -5.95 11.12 13.82
N TYR A 212 -5.61 11.86 12.77
CA TYR A 212 -6.54 12.24 11.72
C TYR A 212 -5.88 12.10 10.34
N GLY A 213 -6.68 11.93 9.31
CA GLY A 213 -6.24 11.91 7.93
C GLY A 213 -6.78 10.71 7.16
N THR A 214 -6.14 10.41 6.03
CA THR A 214 -6.54 9.27 5.18
C THR A 214 -5.33 8.35 5.04
N PRO A 215 -5.38 7.09 5.55
CA PRO A 215 -4.28 6.15 5.42
C PRO A 215 -3.86 5.98 3.95
N THR A 216 -2.58 6.15 3.65
CA THR A 216 -2.07 6.00 2.28
C THR A 216 -1.51 4.59 2.03
N THR A 217 -1.44 4.22 0.76
CA THR A 217 -0.92 2.92 0.33
C THR A 217 0.61 2.86 0.30
N PHE A 218 1.34 3.98 0.18
CA PHE A 218 2.80 3.98 0.05
C PHE A 218 3.49 5.25 0.62
N GLY A 219 4.51 5.05 1.47
CA GLY A 219 5.64 5.98 1.65
C GLY A 219 5.51 7.08 2.71
N ALA A 220 4.32 7.58 3.02
CA ALA A 220 4.10 8.57 4.09
C ALA A 220 2.86 8.22 4.92
N SER A 221 2.96 8.27 6.25
CA SER A 221 1.80 8.06 7.13
C SER A 221 0.70 9.04 6.75
N GLY A 222 -0.44 8.50 6.34
CA GLY A 222 -1.64 9.27 6.03
C GLY A 222 -2.39 9.71 7.29
N CYS A 223 -2.05 9.11 8.43
CA CYS A 223 -2.57 9.43 9.74
C CYS A 223 -1.60 10.34 10.51
N THR A 224 -1.95 11.62 10.60
CA THR A 224 -1.19 12.62 11.34
C THR A 224 -1.69 12.68 12.78
N ALA A 225 -0.76 12.76 13.75
CA ALA A 225 -1.12 12.95 15.14
C ALA A 225 -1.87 14.26 15.34
N CYS A 226 -2.91 14.23 16.17
CA CYS A 226 -3.58 15.44 16.62
C CYS A 226 -2.59 16.38 17.34
N PRO A 227 -2.79 17.71 17.28
CA PRO A 227 -1.96 18.67 18.00
C PRO A 227 -1.81 18.33 19.48
N ALA A 228 -0.69 18.73 20.09
CA ALA A 228 -0.40 18.43 21.49
C ALA A 228 -1.56 18.88 22.41
N GLY A 229 -2.03 17.96 23.27
CA GLY A 229 -3.14 18.21 24.18
C GLY A 229 -4.53 18.00 23.60
N THR A 230 -4.65 17.63 22.31
CA THR A 230 -5.93 17.27 21.68
C THR A 230 -6.03 15.77 21.41
N ILE A 231 -7.27 15.31 21.27
CA ILE A 231 -7.62 13.92 20.97
C ILE A 231 -8.59 13.87 19.79
N SER A 232 -8.66 12.73 19.13
CA SER A 232 -9.68 12.42 18.12
C SER A 232 -10.23 11.03 18.37
N ALA A 233 -11.48 10.82 17.97
CA ALA A 233 -12.05 9.48 17.87
C ALA A 233 -11.37 8.68 16.74
N ASP A 234 -11.64 7.39 16.70
CA ASP A 234 -11.26 6.53 15.58
C ASP A 234 -11.85 7.03 14.24
N GLY A 235 -11.03 7.06 13.21
CA GLY A 235 -11.43 7.28 11.82
C GLY A 235 -11.62 8.74 11.42
N GLN A 236 -11.11 9.69 12.20
CA GLN A 236 -11.13 11.09 11.79
C GLN A 236 -10.23 11.36 10.59
N THR A 237 -10.65 12.30 9.75
CA THR A 237 -10.00 12.63 8.47
C THR A 237 -9.46 14.06 8.43
N ASP A 238 -9.98 14.95 9.28
CA ASP A 238 -9.61 16.37 9.32
C ASP A 238 -9.05 16.77 10.68
N LYS A 239 -8.08 17.70 10.67
CA LYS A 239 -7.49 18.31 11.86
C LYS A 239 -8.54 19.00 12.72
N SER A 240 -9.61 19.53 12.13
CA SER A 240 -10.72 20.18 12.85
C SER A 240 -11.48 19.21 13.77
N GLN A 241 -11.28 17.90 13.60
CA GLN A 241 -11.89 16.85 14.40
C GLN A 241 -11.02 16.46 15.60
N CYS A 242 -9.85 17.09 15.76
CA CYS A 242 -9.08 17.03 17.00
C CYS A 242 -9.69 18.03 18.01
N THR A 243 -10.05 17.54 19.19
CA THR A 243 -10.72 18.34 20.25
C THR A 243 -9.94 18.31 21.54
N CYS A 244 -10.12 19.34 22.38
CA CYS A 244 -9.57 19.33 23.74
C CYS A 244 -10.36 18.35 24.62
N PRO A 245 -9.70 17.44 25.35
CA PRO A 245 -10.36 16.55 26.30
C PRO A 245 -11.03 17.29 27.45
N ASP A 246 -10.46 18.41 27.87
CA ASP A 246 -10.98 19.26 28.93
C ASP A 246 -12.20 20.05 28.46
N VAL A 247 -13.34 19.84 29.15
CA VAL A 247 -14.64 20.45 28.83
C VAL A 247 -14.66 21.98 28.89
N ASN A 248 -13.72 22.58 29.63
CA ASN A 248 -13.61 24.03 29.79
C ASN A 248 -12.45 24.60 28.95
N ALA A 249 -11.93 23.84 27.99
CA ALA A 249 -10.87 24.26 27.10
C ALA A 249 -11.30 24.23 25.63
N SER A 250 -10.63 25.04 24.82
CA SER A 250 -10.76 25.04 23.37
C SER A 250 -9.40 25.21 22.70
N LEU A 251 -9.32 24.83 21.43
CA LEU A 251 -8.16 25.06 20.60
C LEU A 251 -7.99 26.56 20.34
N ASN A 252 -6.78 27.06 20.60
CA ASN A 252 -6.43 28.43 20.21
C ASN A 252 -6.11 28.53 18.72
N SER A 253 -5.98 29.77 18.23
CA SER A 253 -5.59 30.07 16.84
C SER A 253 -4.07 30.08 16.63
N ALA A 254 -3.27 29.53 17.56
CA ALA A 254 -1.82 29.49 17.42
C ALA A 254 -1.39 28.45 16.37
N THR A 255 -0.13 28.55 15.92
CA THR A 255 0.48 27.57 15.00
C THR A 255 1.81 27.07 15.58
N PRO A 256 1.87 25.82 16.10
CA PRO A 256 0.79 24.83 16.17
C PRO A 256 -0.29 25.19 17.20
N PRO A 257 -1.57 24.82 16.96
CA PRO A 257 -2.64 25.15 17.88
C PRO A 257 -2.55 24.25 19.12
N SER A 258 -2.89 24.81 20.27
CA SER A 258 -2.87 24.12 21.57
C SER A 258 -4.18 24.35 22.32
N CYS A 259 -4.50 23.42 23.22
CA CYS A 259 -5.63 23.60 24.12
C CYS A 259 -5.34 24.70 25.13
N GLN A 260 -6.31 25.59 25.31
CA GLN A 260 -6.27 26.66 26.30
C GLN A 260 -7.61 26.74 27.03
N CYS A 261 -7.60 27.15 28.29
CA CYS A 261 -8.85 27.35 29.03
C CYS A 261 -9.70 28.44 28.36
N ASN A 262 -11.00 28.21 28.32
CA ASN A 262 -11.98 29.17 27.81
C ASN A 262 -12.00 30.43 28.70
N ALA A 263 -12.61 31.50 28.20
CA ALA A 263 -12.81 32.71 29.02
C ALA A 263 -13.55 32.38 30.32
N ASN A 264 -13.20 33.10 31.40
CA ASN A 264 -13.67 32.87 32.77
C ASN A 264 -13.08 31.65 33.47
N PHE A 265 -12.15 30.92 32.83
CA PHE A 265 -11.39 29.85 33.46
C PHE A 265 -9.90 30.20 33.48
N TYR A 266 -9.17 29.61 34.41
CA TYR A 266 -7.72 29.68 34.47
C TYR A 266 -7.11 28.30 34.73
N GLY A 267 -5.87 28.10 34.31
CA GLY A 267 -5.10 26.88 34.60
C GLY A 267 -4.49 26.27 33.36
N THR A 268 -4.21 24.98 33.43
CA THR A 268 -3.64 24.20 32.32
C THR A 268 -4.60 23.06 31.99
N PRO A 269 -5.16 23.01 30.75
CA PRO A 269 -6.05 21.94 30.34
C PRO A 269 -5.43 20.56 30.56
N THR A 270 -6.20 19.63 31.11
CA THR A 270 -5.77 18.25 31.32
C THR A 270 -6.16 17.37 30.14
N THR A 271 -5.37 16.32 29.90
CA THR A 271 -5.68 15.31 28.87
C THR A 271 -6.46 14.11 29.42
N SER A 272 -6.65 14.04 30.74
CA SER A 272 -7.48 13.04 31.42
C SER A 272 -7.89 13.52 32.82
N GLY A 273 -9.01 12.99 33.32
CA GLY A 273 -9.47 13.25 34.70
C GLY A 273 -10.28 14.53 34.88
N ALA A 274 -10.20 15.12 36.08
CA ALA A 274 -10.86 16.39 36.39
C ALA A 274 -10.29 17.54 35.53
N SER A 275 -11.15 18.49 35.16
CA SER A 275 -10.78 19.67 34.38
C SER A 275 -9.62 20.41 35.06
N GLY A 276 -8.55 20.65 34.31
CA GLY A 276 -7.43 21.51 34.74
C GLY A 276 -7.74 22.99 34.57
N CYS A 277 -8.83 23.31 33.89
CA CYS A 277 -9.39 24.64 33.76
C CYS A 277 -10.38 24.93 34.90
N ILE A 278 -9.94 25.75 35.84
CA ILE A 278 -10.67 26.11 37.06
C ILE A 278 -11.45 27.39 36.80
N THR A 279 -12.72 27.43 37.18
CA THR A 279 -13.54 28.65 37.08
C THR A 279 -12.91 29.77 37.90
N CYS A 280 -12.90 30.98 37.35
CA CYS A 280 -12.57 32.16 38.11
C CYS A 280 -13.55 32.35 39.28
N PRO A 281 -13.12 32.98 40.39
CA PRO A 281 -14.00 33.35 41.49
C PRO A 281 -15.26 34.08 41.05
N THR A 282 -16.34 33.93 41.80
CA THR A 282 -17.61 34.60 41.53
C THR A 282 -17.41 36.11 41.35
N GLY A 283 -17.94 36.66 40.25
CA GLY A 283 -17.83 38.07 39.93
C GLY A 283 -16.52 38.50 39.25
N THR A 284 -15.64 37.56 38.93
CA THR A 284 -14.41 37.81 38.16
C THR A 284 -14.44 37.11 36.81
N THR A 285 -13.67 37.62 35.86
CA THR A 285 -13.53 37.08 34.51
C THR A 285 -12.07 36.99 34.13
N SER A 286 -11.72 36.08 33.25
CA SER A 286 -10.37 35.95 32.70
C SER A 286 -10.44 35.89 31.18
N ALA A 287 -9.37 36.35 30.53
CA ALA A 287 -9.19 36.11 29.10
C ALA A 287 -8.97 34.61 28.84
N ALA A 288 -9.38 34.13 27.67
CA ALA A 288 -9.06 32.78 27.23
C ALA A 288 -7.53 32.55 27.25
N GLY A 289 -7.09 31.37 27.67
CA GLY A 289 -5.68 31.02 27.84
C GLY A 289 -5.02 31.53 29.12
N SER A 290 -5.79 32.06 30.06
CA SER A 290 -5.28 32.39 31.40
C SER A 290 -4.78 31.14 32.13
N THR A 291 -3.57 31.20 32.68
CA THR A 291 -2.92 30.04 33.32
C THR A 291 -2.92 30.09 34.85
N THR A 292 -3.22 31.24 35.44
CA THR A 292 -3.13 31.43 36.90
C THR A 292 -4.36 32.13 37.46
N LYS A 293 -4.63 31.92 38.75
CA LYS A 293 -5.72 32.59 39.48
C LYS A 293 -5.60 34.12 39.42
N TYR A 294 -4.38 34.64 39.34
CA TYR A 294 -4.10 36.08 39.26
C TYR A 294 -4.52 36.71 37.93
N SER A 295 -4.84 35.90 36.92
CA SER A 295 -5.39 36.37 35.65
C SER A 295 -6.91 36.62 35.71
N CYS A 296 -7.58 36.24 36.80
CA CYS A 296 -8.97 36.62 37.04
C CYS A 296 -9.03 38.08 37.49
N ALA A 297 -9.79 38.90 36.77
CA ALA A 297 -9.96 40.33 37.04
C ALA A 297 -11.44 40.66 37.26
N CYS A 298 -11.67 41.76 37.98
CA CYS A 298 -13.01 42.31 38.13
C CYS A 298 -13.45 42.97 36.81
N PRO A 299 -14.67 42.69 36.31
CA PRO A 299 -15.21 43.37 35.14
C PRO A 299 -15.35 44.89 35.33
N ASP A 300 -15.58 45.31 36.58
CA ASP A 300 -15.70 46.71 36.96
C ASP A 300 -14.31 47.40 36.99
N THR A 301 -14.14 48.43 36.16
CA THR A 301 -12.87 49.17 36.01
C THR A 301 -12.45 49.90 37.29
N ASN A 302 -13.39 50.19 38.19
CA ASN A 302 -13.13 50.85 39.47
C ASN A 302 -13.05 49.85 40.63
N ALA A 303 -12.96 48.55 40.35
CA ALA A 303 -12.76 47.51 41.35
C ALA A 303 -11.47 46.71 41.09
N SER A 304 -10.95 46.10 42.15
CA SER A 304 -9.83 45.16 42.10
C SER A 304 -10.19 43.90 42.87
N LEU A 305 -9.54 42.79 42.49
CA LEU A 305 -9.75 41.51 43.13
C LEU A 305 -8.99 41.47 44.45
N ASN A 306 -9.71 41.31 45.55
CA ASN A 306 -9.11 40.95 46.83
C ASN A 306 -8.98 39.42 46.91
N PHE A 307 -7.77 38.94 47.22
CA PHE A 307 -7.43 37.50 47.30
C PHE A 307 -7.67 36.88 48.68
N ASP A 308 -8.27 37.62 49.62
CA ASP A 308 -8.78 37.08 50.89
C ASP A 308 -9.73 35.89 50.65
N ILE A 309 -9.97 35.07 51.67
CA ILE A 309 -10.77 33.84 51.53
C ILE A 309 -12.21 34.12 52.03
N PRO A 310 -13.24 34.14 51.17
CA PRO A 310 -13.24 33.90 49.72
C PRO A 310 -12.88 35.15 48.88
N PRO A 311 -12.26 34.98 47.69
CA PRO A 311 -11.85 36.11 46.85
C PRO A 311 -13.07 36.85 46.31
N VAL A 312 -13.07 38.17 46.48
CA VAL A 312 -14.17 39.06 46.13
C VAL A 312 -13.66 40.31 45.43
N CYS A 313 -14.43 40.80 44.45
CA CYS A 313 -14.19 42.12 43.88
C CYS A 313 -14.53 43.21 44.90
N GLN A 314 -13.63 44.17 45.05
CA GLN A 314 -13.76 45.30 45.97
C GLN A 314 -13.50 46.60 45.22
N CYS A 315 -14.28 47.64 45.50
CA CYS A 315 -14.03 48.96 44.93
C CYS A 315 -12.62 49.44 45.31
N ASN A 316 -11.92 50.03 44.34
CA ASN A 316 -10.61 50.62 44.51
C ASN A 316 -10.65 51.76 45.56
N PRO A 317 -9.50 52.17 46.13
CA PRO A 317 -9.43 53.34 47.00
C PRO A 317 -10.10 54.56 46.35
N ASN A 318 -10.82 55.34 47.16
CA ASN A 318 -11.62 56.50 46.74
C ASN A 318 -12.93 56.17 45.98
N PHE A 319 -13.30 54.90 45.88
CA PHE A 319 -14.59 54.45 45.36
C PHE A 319 -15.36 53.69 46.44
N TYR A 320 -16.69 53.72 46.37
CA TYR A 320 -17.58 52.95 47.24
C TYR A 320 -18.73 52.31 46.45
N GLY A 321 -19.28 51.22 46.95
CA GLY A 321 -20.41 50.51 46.36
C GLY A 321 -20.16 49.01 46.21
N ILE A 322 -20.99 48.35 45.38
CA ILE A 322 -20.90 46.91 45.11
C ILE A 322 -20.49 46.74 43.65
N PRO A 323 -19.30 46.19 43.35
CA PRO A 323 -18.87 45.97 41.97
C PRO A 323 -19.90 45.17 41.17
N THR A 324 -20.24 45.65 39.99
CA THR A 324 -21.18 44.97 39.09
C THR A 324 -20.47 44.01 38.15
N THR A 325 -21.17 42.97 37.71
CA THR A 325 -20.65 41.99 36.75
C THR A 325 -20.90 42.34 35.28
N SER A 326 -21.59 43.45 34.96
CA SER A 326 -21.76 43.93 33.58
C SER A 326 -22.18 45.41 33.50
N GLY A 327 -21.73 46.11 32.45
CA GLY A 327 -22.30 47.41 32.04
C GLY A 327 -21.67 48.64 32.72
N ALA A 328 -22.30 49.14 33.78
CA ALA A 328 -21.95 50.40 34.46
C ALA A 328 -21.27 50.12 35.81
N SER A 329 -20.18 50.82 36.12
CA SER A 329 -19.44 50.62 37.37
C SER A 329 -20.37 50.72 38.59
N GLY A 330 -20.40 49.67 39.40
CA GLY A 330 -21.09 49.65 40.70
C GLY A 330 -20.30 50.38 41.80
N CYS A 331 -19.08 50.81 41.47
CA CYS A 331 -18.20 51.59 42.31
C CYS A 331 -18.29 53.08 41.95
N THR A 332 -18.84 53.86 42.86
CA THR A 332 -19.02 55.31 42.74
C THR A 332 -17.82 56.05 43.31
N ILE A 333 -17.28 57.01 42.57
CA ILE A 333 -16.16 57.85 43.04
C ILE A 333 -16.61 58.74 44.20
N CYS A 334 -15.73 58.92 45.20
CA CYS A 334 -15.96 59.89 46.25
C CYS A 334 -15.95 61.33 45.70
N PRO A 335 -16.75 62.25 46.29
CA PRO A 335 -16.68 63.67 45.97
C PRO A 335 -15.26 64.25 46.15
N LEU A 336 -14.97 65.34 45.44
CA LEU A 336 -13.65 65.97 45.45
C LEU A 336 -13.17 66.27 46.89
N GLY A 337 -11.98 65.81 47.25
CA GLY A 337 -11.39 66.01 48.58
C GLY A 337 -11.76 64.95 49.63
N GLN A 338 -12.55 63.94 49.27
CA GLN A 338 -12.88 62.82 50.14
C GLN A 338 -12.18 61.53 49.69
N THR A 339 -11.88 60.66 50.65
CA THR A 339 -11.30 59.34 50.40
C THR A 339 -12.18 58.26 51.04
N ALA A 340 -12.15 57.06 50.45
CA ALA A 340 -12.76 55.86 51.00
C ALA A 340 -11.72 54.73 51.00
N PRO A 341 -11.65 53.90 52.06
CA PRO A 341 -10.86 52.68 52.04
C PRO A 341 -11.30 51.74 50.90
N ALA A 342 -10.38 50.93 50.38
CA ALA A 342 -10.72 49.87 49.43
C ALA A 342 -11.77 48.92 50.04
N GLY A 343 -12.71 48.44 49.21
CA GLY A 343 -13.78 47.52 49.65
C GLY A 343 -14.95 48.17 50.38
N SER A 344 -15.05 49.49 50.39
CA SER A 344 -16.18 50.21 51.00
C SER A 344 -17.48 49.95 50.25
N VAL A 345 -18.47 49.33 50.91
CA VAL A 345 -19.77 48.96 50.28
C VAL A 345 -20.85 50.03 50.40
N THR A 346 -20.68 51.00 51.32
CA THR A 346 -21.57 52.14 51.54
C THR A 346 -20.79 53.44 51.39
N ASN A 347 -21.50 54.57 51.27
CA ASN A 347 -20.86 55.89 51.21
C ASN A 347 -20.19 56.22 52.55
N VAL A 348 -18.88 55.93 52.62
CA VAL A 348 -17.99 56.24 53.74
C VAL A 348 -16.98 57.32 53.36
N CYS A 349 -17.27 58.08 52.31
CA CYS A 349 -16.38 59.14 51.85
C CYS A 349 -16.21 60.17 52.97
N GLY A 350 -15.00 60.23 53.52
CA GLY A 350 -14.62 61.17 54.57
C GLY A 350 -13.64 62.18 54.01
N ALA A 351 -13.63 63.40 54.56
CA ALA A 351 -12.57 64.36 54.26
C ALA A 351 -11.22 63.69 54.51
N ALA A 352 -10.30 63.76 53.54
CA ALA A 352 -8.96 63.25 53.73
C ALA A 352 -8.35 63.99 54.92
N PHE A 353 -8.29 63.36 56.09
CA PHE A 353 -7.47 63.87 57.16
C PHE A 353 -6.05 63.75 56.64
N THR A 354 -5.53 64.85 56.09
CA THR A 354 -4.10 65.05 55.97
C THR A 354 -3.60 65.00 57.41
N SER A 355 -3.26 63.80 57.89
CA SER A 355 -2.42 63.59 59.05
C SER A 355 -1.10 64.25 58.68
N SER A 356 -1.08 65.55 58.92
CA SER A 356 0.04 66.44 58.74
C SER A 356 1.20 65.81 59.47
N THR A 357 2.15 65.27 58.71
CA THR A 357 3.42 64.69 59.20
C THR A 357 4.23 65.70 60.01
N TYR A 358 3.78 66.96 60.11
CA TYR A 358 4.31 67.99 61.00
C TYR A 358 4.22 67.67 62.51
N ILE A 359 3.36 66.75 62.96
CA ILE A 359 3.29 66.40 64.39
C ILE A 359 4.53 65.60 64.85
N LEU A 360 5.15 64.78 63.98
CA LEU A 360 6.36 64.03 64.36
C LEU A 360 7.58 64.95 64.54
N SER A 361 7.69 66.03 63.77
CA SER A 361 8.79 66.99 63.89
C SER A 361 8.72 67.85 65.16
N ILE A 362 7.51 68.18 65.64
CA ILE A 362 7.33 68.98 66.87
C ILE A 362 7.56 68.13 68.12
N VAL A 363 7.13 66.86 68.13
CA VAL A 363 7.40 65.93 69.23
C VAL A 363 8.89 65.62 69.34
N SER A 364 9.60 65.51 68.22
CA SER A 364 11.06 65.33 68.22
C SER A 364 11.81 66.58 68.70
N LEU A 365 11.33 67.79 68.36
CA LEU A 365 11.91 69.05 68.83
C LEU A 365 11.66 69.28 70.35
N LEU A 366 10.47 68.92 70.85
CA LEU A 366 10.14 68.95 72.27
C LEU A 366 10.96 67.93 73.07
N PHE A 367 11.22 66.73 72.53
CA PHE A 367 12.11 65.76 73.17
C PHE A 367 13.58 66.23 73.21
N SER A 368 14.03 66.98 72.19
CA SER A 368 15.39 67.56 72.20
C SER A 368 15.55 68.71 73.18
N ILE A 369 14.51 69.50 73.46
CA ILE A 369 14.56 70.61 74.43
C ILE A 369 14.52 70.10 75.87
N VAL A 370 13.78 69.02 76.15
CA VAL A 370 13.70 68.43 77.51
C VAL A 370 15.00 67.71 77.91
N MET A 371 15.86 67.34 76.96
CA MET A 371 17.18 66.75 77.23
C MET A 371 18.29 67.80 77.45
N LEU A 372 17.99 69.10 77.35
CA LEU A 372 18.98 70.18 77.47
C LEU A 372 18.83 71.06 78.73
N ILE A 373 17.91 70.71 79.64
CA ILE A 373 17.70 71.34 80.96
C ILE A 373 18.05 70.29 82.02
#